data_AF-A0A1H7N7K1-F1
#
_entry.id   AF-A0A1H7N7K1-F1
#
_cell.length_a   1.000
_cell.length_b   1.000
_cell.length_c   1.000
_cell.angle_alpha   90.00
_cell.angle_beta   90.00
_cell.angle_gamma   90.00
#
_symmetry.space_group_name_H-M   'P 1'
#
loop_
_entity.id
_entity.type
_entity.pdbx_description
1 polymer ?
#
loop_
_entity_poly.entity_id
_entity_poly.type
_entity_poly.pdbx_seq_one_letter_code
_entity_poly.pdbx_strand_id
1 'polypeptide(L)'
;MSSRPPLPPEHPADESVLDPSVSMQHVSDQPLDQSAFVCGEVTYRTGDGPMLQVRQGPIQVSVAEHDVTLGWEEEDNRMSAVMPRSEYARFVGSGAIKPVVPHRASE
;
A
#
# COMPACT_ATOMS: atom_id res chain seq x y z
N MET A 1 -29.77 1.27 62.52
CA MET A 1 -28.95 2.50 62.48
C MET A 1 -27.87 2.28 61.42
N SER A 2 -27.77 3.21 60.46
CA SER A 2 -26.78 3.30 59.37
C SER A 2 -25.34 3.20 59.89
N SER A 3 -24.27 2.88 59.17
CA SER A 3 -23.92 2.90 57.75
C SER A 3 -22.70 2.00 57.56
N ARG A 4 -22.55 1.29 56.43
CA ARG A 4 -21.24 0.78 55.97
C ARG A 4 -20.94 1.44 54.62
N PRO A 5 -19.89 2.27 54.50
CA PRO A 5 -19.53 2.90 53.23
C PRO A 5 -18.92 1.85 52.27
N PRO A 6 -19.01 2.06 50.94
CA PRO A 6 -18.45 1.12 49.97
C PRO A 6 -16.93 1.27 49.89
N LEU A 7 -16.22 0.14 49.88
CA LEU A 7 -14.82 0.08 49.44
C LEU A 7 -14.77 -0.52 48.02
N PRO A 8 -13.95 0.03 47.12
CA PRO A 8 -13.85 -0.40 45.73
C PRO A 8 -13.30 -1.83 45.59
N PRO A 9 -13.53 -2.53 44.47
CA PRO A 9 -12.92 -3.83 44.23
C PRO A 9 -11.39 -3.72 44.23
N GLU A 10 -10.77 -4.70 44.90
CA GLU A 10 -9.33 -4.87 45.04
C GLU A 10 -8.62 -4.93 43.69
N HIS A 11 -7.50 -4.22 43.57
CA HIS A 11 -6.46 -4.52 42.59
C HIS A 11 -5.16 -4.60 43.38
N PRO A 12 -4.46 -5.75 43.37
CA PRO A 12 -3.24 -5.82 42.58
C PRO A 12 -2.98 -7.22 42.03
N ALA A 13 -3.33 -7.45 40.76
CA ALA A 13 -2.71 -8.50 39.98
C ALA A 13 -2.71 -8.07 38.51
N ASP A 14 -1.50 -8.00 37.98
CA ASP A 14 -1.15 -7.70 36.59
C ASP A 14 -1.11 -6.21 36.23
N GLU A 15 -0.01 -5.59 36.66
CA GLU A 15 0.80 -4.67 35.85
C GLU A 15 0.16 -4.22 34.53
N SER A 16 -0.75 -3.25 34.64
CA SER A 16 -0.88 -2.22 33.63
C SER A 16 0.35 -1.31 33.73
N VAL A 17 1.52 -1.88 33.47
CA VAL A 17 2.65 -1.10 32.97
C VAL A 17 2.26 -0.83 31.54
N LEU A 18 1.58 0.31 31.38
CA LEU A 18 1.72 1.12 30.19
C LEU A 18 3.23 1.16 29.91
N ASP A 19 3.68 0.39 28.93
CA ASP A 19 4.97 0.63 28.33
C ASP A 19 4.74 1.76 27.31
N PRO A 20 5.12 3.02 27.60
CA PRO A 20 5.11 4.09 26.61
C PRO A 20 6.25 3.93 25.59
N SER A 21 6.87 2.75 25.47
CA SER A 21 8.12 2.50 24.78
C SER A 21 8.00 1.40 23.71
N VAL A 22 6.92 1.40 22.96
CA VAL A 22 6.98 1.04 21.52
C VAL A 22 6.52 2.23 20.68
N SER A 23 7.15 3.39 20.92
CA SER A 23 7.40 4.38 19.88
C SER A 23 8.63 3.98 19.05
N MET A 24 8.74 2.70 18.71
CA MET A 24 9.63 2.24 17.65
C MET A 24 8.80 2.24 16.37
N GLN A 25 8.80 3.41 15.72
CA GLN A 25 8.74 3.57 14.28
C GLN A 25 8.01 2.43 13.58
N HIS A 26 6.75 2.69 13.22
CA HIS A 26 6.16 2.13 12.01
C HIS A 26 7.11 2.52 10.87
N VAL A 27 8.20 1.75 10.70
CA VAL A 27 9.03 1.76 9.50
C VAL A 27 8.01 1.57 8.40
N SER A 28 7.79 2.63 7.64
CA SER A 28 6.68 2.72 6.71
C SER A 28 7.00 1.79 5.54
N ASP A 29 6.88 0.49 5.75
CA ASP A 29 6.61 -0.52 4.72
C ASP A 29 5.14 -0.42 4.31
N GLN A 30 4.62 0.81 4.26
CA GLN A 30 3.37 1.06 3.58
C GLN A 30 3.73 1.20 2.11
N PRO A 31 3.15 0.37 1.23
CA PRO A 31 3.40 0.49 -0.18
C PRO A 31 3.02 1.90 -0.62
N LEU A 32 3.93 2.57 -1.32
CA LEU A 32 3.73 3.91 -1.83
C LEU A 32 2.68 3.84 -2.93
N ASP A 33 1.44 4.22 -2.61
CA ASP A 33 0.40 4.39 -3.59
C ASP A 33 0.59 5.70 -4.36
N GLN A 34 0.56 5.58 -5.68
CA GLN A 34 0.68 6.71 -6.59
C GLN A 34 -0.17 6.48 -7.83
N SER A 35 -0.67 7.56 -8.41
CA SER A 35 -1.33 7.51 -9.71
C SER A 35 -0.29 7.42 -10.82
N ALA A 36 -0.58 6.66 -11.87
CA ALA A 36 0.21 6.62 -13.09
C ALA A 36 -0.70 6.53 -14.31
N PHE A 37 -0.13 6.76 -15.49
CA PHE A 37 -0.83 6.60 -16.76
C PHE A 37 -0.10 5.59 -17.63
N VAL A 38 -0.85 4.63 -18.16
CA VAL A 38 -0.36 3.71 -19.20
C VAL A 38 -0.50 4.41 -20.54
N CYS A 39 0.62 4.73 -21.18
CA CYS A 39 0.69 5.39 -22.49
C CYS A 39 1.15 4.45 -23.60
N GLY A 40 1.73 3.29 -23.25
CA GLY A 40 2.26 2.32 -24.20
C GLY A 40 1.73 0.92 -23.96
N GLU A 41 2.39 -0.06 -24.57
CA GLU A 41 2.10 -1.48 -24.36
C GLU A 41 2.72 -1.93 -23.03
N VAL A 42 1.87 -2.26 -22.06
CA VAL A 42 2.27 -2.84 -20.78
C VAL A 42 1.70 -4.23 -20.73
N THR A 43 2.57 -5.23 -20.58
CA THR A 43 2.17 -6.62 -20.43
C THR A 43 2.34 -7.06 -18.97
N TYR A 44 1.42 -7.88 -18.50
CA TYR A 44 1.45 -8.47 -17.17
C TYR A 44 1.08 -9.94 -17.25
N ARG A 45 1.42 -10.70 -16.20
CA ARG A 45 1.09 -12.12 -16.12
C ARG A 45 0.23 -12.38 -14.89
N THR A 46 -0.89 -13.07 -15.08
CA THR A 46 -1.75 -13.50 -13.98
C THR A 46 -1.43 -14.95 -13.63
N GLY A 47 -0.72 -15.17 -12.53
CA GLY A 47 -0.29 -16.50 -12.09
C GLY A 47 0.58 -17.19 -13.15
N ASP A 48 0.19 -18.40 -13.57
CA ASP A 48 0.85 -19.14 -14.66
C ASP A 48 0.20 -18.92 -16.04
N GLY A 49 -0.77 -18.01 -16.12
CA GLY A 49 -1.50 -17.71 -17.35
C GLY A 49 -0.65 -17.04 -18.44
N PRO A 50 -1.26 -16.75 -19.61
CA PRO A 50 -0.61 -16.00 -20.67
C PRO A 50 -0.25 -14.58 -20.23
N MET A 51 0.67 -13.94 -20.96
CA MET A 51 0.86 -12.49 -20.85
C MET A 51 -0.37 -11.77 -21.39
N LEU A 52 -0.95 -10.91 -20.56
CA LEU A 52 -2.09 -10.06 -20.85
C LEU A 52 -1.60 -8.62 -20.99
N GLN A 53 -2.36 -7.79 -21.72
CA GLN A 53 -2.04 -6.38 -21.91
C GLN A 53 -2.91 -5.51 -20.98
N VAL A 54 -2.28 -4.53 -20.33
CA VAL A 54 -2.98 -3.48 -19.60
C VAL A 54 -3.47 -2.44 -20.60
N ARG A 55 -4.73 -2.04 -20.51
CA ARG A 55 -5.27 -0.98 -21.37
C ARG A 55 -4.64 0.37 -21.04
N GLN A 56 -4.50 1.19 -22.07
CA GLN A 56 -4.05 2.57 -21.91
C GLN A 56 -5.05 3.37 -21.08
N GLY A 57 -4.55 4.15 -20.13
CA GLY A 57 -5.42 4.90 -19.22
C GLY A 57 -4.82 5.16 -17.85
N PRO A 58 -5.59 5.79 -16.95
CA PRO A 58 -5.20 6.01 -15.57
C PRO A 58 -5.17 4.69 -14.81
N ILE A 59 -4.10 4.48 -14.06
CA ILE A 59 -3.92 3.33 -13.18
C ILE A 59 -3.45 3.79 -11.80
N GLN A 60 -3.78 3.02 -10.77
CA GLN A 60 -3.12 3.12 -9.47
C GLN A 60 -1.93 2.16 -9.43
N VAL A 61 -0.85 2.63 -8.82
CA VAL A 61 0.39 1.89 -8.65
C VAL A 61 0.74 1.92 -7.17
N SER A 62 0.88 0.76 -6.55
CA SER A 62 1.36 0.60 -5.18
C SER A 62 2.75 -0.01 -5.24
N VAL A 63 3.77 0.79 -4.92
CA VAL A 63 5.18 0.36 -4.95
C VAL A 63 5.56 -0.16 -3.56
N ALA A 64 5.83 -1.46 -3.46
CA ALA A 64 6.41 -2.08 -2.28
C ALA A 64 7.94 -2.19 -2.42
N GLU A 65 8.60 -2.79 -1.42
CA GLU A 65 10.07 -2.92 -1.41
C GLU A 65 10.61 -3.69 -2.64
N HIS A 66 9.97 -4.82 -2.99
CA HIS A 66 10.41 -5.71 -4.07
C HIS A 66 9.47 -5.75 -5.27
N ASP A 67 8.18 -5.52 -5.04
CA ASP A 67 7.12 -5.71 -6.02
C ASP A 67 6.29 -4.44 -6.19
N VAL A 68 5.57 -4.38 -7.30
CA VAL A 68 4.69 -3.27 -7.65
C VAL A 68 3.35 -3.85 -8.05
N THR A 69 2.30 -3.36 -7.40
CA THR A 69 0.93 -3.72 -7.72
C THR A 69 0.31 -2.61 -8.56
N LEU A 70 -0.13 -2.94 -9.77
CA LEU A 70 -0.92 -2.07 -10.62
C LEU A 70 -2.40 -2.41 -10.44
N GLY A 71 -3.24 -1.39 -10.28
CA GLY A 71 -4.69 -1.51 -10.22
C GLY A 71 -5.34 -0.58 -11.22
N TRP A 72 -6.30 -1.08 -12.00
CA TRP A 72 -7.05 -0.27 -12.95
C TRP A 72 -8.47 -0.79 -13.10
N GLU A 73 -9.32 0.04 -13.68
CA GLU A 73 -10.71 -0.32 -13.97
C GLU A 73 -10.83 -0.70 -15.43
N GLU A 74 -11.40 -1.87 -15.67
CA GLU A 74 -11.61 -2.43 -16.99
C GLU A 74 -13.10 -2.71 -17.18
N GLU A 75 -13.76 -1.86 -17.97
CA GLU A 75 -15.21 -1.87 -18.19
C GLU A 75 -15.97 -1.73 -16.86
N ASP A 76 -16.31 -2.84 -16.21
CA ASP A 76 -16.99 -2.89 -14.90
C ASP A 76 -16.17 -3.70 -13.85
N ASN A 77 -15.00 -4.21 -14.24
CA ASN A 77 -14.15 -5.04 -13.40
C ASN A 77 -12.95 -4.26 -12.89
N ARG A 78 -12.69 -4.33 -11.58
CA ARG A 78 -11.41 -3.88 -11.02
C ARG A 78 -10.36 -4.95 -11.27
N MET A 79 -9.41 -4.61 -12.13
CA MET A 79 -8.27 -5.45 -12.45
C MET A 79 -7.07 -5.07 -11.57
N SER A 80 -6.26 -6.07 -11.25
CA SER A 80 -5.00 -5.84 -10.55
C SER A 80 -3.93 -6.80 -11.06
N ALA A 81 -2.70 -6.32 -11.10
CA ALA A 81 -1.54 -7.09 -11.52
C ALA A 81 -0.36 -6.81 -10.61
N VAL A 82 0.33 -7.86 -10.17
CA VAL A 82 1.58 -7.75 -9.42
C VAL A 82 2.73 -8.05 -10.36
N MET A 83 3.75 -7.21 -10.34
CA MET A 83 4.97 -7.40 -11.10
C MET A 83 6.19 -6.98 -10.27
N PRO A 84 7.37 -7.54 -10.53
CA PRO A 84 8.58 -7.13 -9.83
C PRO A 84 8.92 -5.67 -10.17
N ARG A 85 9.50 -4.95 -9.21
CA ARG A 85 9.87 -3.53 -9.37
C ARG A 85 10.79 -3.27 -10.56
N SER A 86 11.67 -4.22 -10.89
CA SER A 86 12.54 -4.15 -12.06
C SER A 86 11.77 -4.10 -13.38
N GLU A 87 10.66 -4.84 -13.48
CA GLU A 87 9.81 -4.83 -14.68
C GLU A 87 9.01 -3.52 -14.76
N TYR A 88 8.43 -3.08 -13.64
CA TYR A 88 7.79 -1.77 -13.58
C TYR A 88 8.74 -0.64 -14.01
N ALA A 89 9.98 -0.63 -13.50
CA ALA A 89 10.98 0.35 -13.87
C ALA A 89 11.32 0.33 -15.36
N ARG A 90 11.29 -0.84 -16.01
CA ARG A 90 11.46 -0.96 -17.47
C ARG A 90 10.32 -0.28 -18.23
N PHE A 91 9.08 -0.50 -17.81
CA PHE A 91 7.93 0.17 -18.42
C PHE A 91 7.95 1.69 -18.22
N VAL A 92 8.43 2.16 -17.08
CA VAL A 92 8.65 3.60 -16.85
C VAL A 92 9.77 4.14 -17.73
N GLY A 93 10.90 3.44 -17.81
CA GLY A 93 12.06 3.82 -18.62
C GLY A 93 11.77 3.82 -20.13
N SER A 94 10.90 2.93 -20.61
CA SER A 94 10.44 2.92 -22.01
C SER A 94 9.37 3.98 -22.30
N GLY A 95 8.80 4.60 -21.27
CA GLY A 95 7.68 5.55 -21.38
C GLY A 95 6.32 4.89 -21.54
N ALA A 96 6.22 3.56 -21.42
CA ALA A 96 4.95 2.83 -21.45
C ALA A 96 4.08 3.15 -20.22
N ILE A 97 4.71 3.42 -19.06
CA ILE A 97 4.04 3.90 -17.85
C ILE A 97 4.63 5.25 -17.44
N LYS A 98 3.76 6.22 -17.15
CA LYS A 98 4.15 7.55 -16.70
C LYS A 98 3.63 7.78 -15.28
N PRO A 99 4.48 7.63 -14.25
CA PRO A 99 4.08 7.92 -12.88
C PRO A 99 3.76 9.41 -12.74
N VAL A 100 2.61 9.72 -12.15
CA VAL A 100 2.28 11.08 -11.72
C VAL A 100 2.99 11.27 -10.38
N VAL A 101 4.27 11.61 -10.42
CA VAL A 101 4.98 12.05 -9.23
C VAL A 101 4.51 13.47 -8.92
N PRO A 102 3.77 13.71 -7.81
CA PRO A 102 3.57 15.06 -7.36
C PRO A 102 4.96 15.61 -7.03
N HIS A 103 5.42 16.57 -7.83
CA HIS A 103 6.60 17.34 -7.49
C HIS A 103 6.27 18.04 -6.17
N ARG A 104 6.66 17.44 -5.03
CA ARG A 104 6.74 18.16 -3.76
C ARG A 104 7.78 19.24 -4.03
N ALA A 105 7.31 20.46 -4.33
CA ALA A 105 8.16 21.62 -4.37
C ALA A 105 8.92 21.64 -3.05
N SER A 106 10.24 21.42 -3.12
CA SER A 106 11.11 21.55 -1.96
C SER A 106 11.16 23.04 -1.63
N GLU A 107 10.66 23.42 -0.46
CA GLU A 107 10.83 24.75 0.13
C GLU A 107 12.18 24.86 0.84
#